data_AF-A0A2T1DX30-F1
#
_entry.id   AF-A0A2T1DX30-F1
#
_cell.length_a   1.000
_cell.length_b   1.000
_cell.length_c   1.000
_cell.angle_alpha   90.00
_cell.angle_beta   90.00
_cell.angle_gamma   90.00
#
_symmetry.space_group_name_H-M   'P 1'
#
loop_
_entity.id
_entity.type
_entity.pdbx_description
1 polymer ?
#
loop_
_entity_poly.entity_id
_entity_poly.type
_entity_poly.pdbx_seq_one_letter_code
_entity_poly.pdbx_strand_id
1 'polypeptide(L)'
;MKLVLDATQTNAEQIERLATLMIVLSSKAKAFQAVSVRVVHRFAQRDWEQNFTFLSFAGDKHCLRGCGGSTIQRDDYIVLQNASYDARYQVDEIDYDAAQSDFWVALLHPCCEPTTDRSMGATSG
;
A
#
# COMPACT_ATOMS: atom_id res chain seq x y z
N MET A 1 36.00 1.57 -2.18
CA MET A 1 36.56 0.50 -1.32
C MET A 1 36.11 -0.84 -1.88
N LYS A 2 37.06 -1.68 -2.33
CA LYS A 2 36.79 -3.01 -2.90
C LYS A 2 37.17 -4.02 -1.83
N LEU A 3 36.19 -4.72 -1.24
CA LEU A 3 36.44 -5.83 -0.32
C LEU A 3 36.96 -7.00 -1.14
N VAL A 4 38.28 -7.16 -1.20
CA VAL A 4 38.92 -8.36 -1.72
C VAL A 4 39.03 -9.33 -0.54
N LEU A 5 38.20 -10.37 -0.56
CA LEU A 5 38.30 -11.51 0.36
C LEU A 5 39.43 -12.40 -0.14
N ASP A 6 40.56 -12.36 0.55
CA ASP A 6 41.68 -13.27 0.33
C ASP A 6 41.31 -14.66 0.89
N ALA A 7 41.24 -15.66 0.01
CA ALA A 7 40.69 -16.98 0.30
C ALA A 7 41.64 -17.89 1.12
N THR A 8 42.76 -17.37 1.60
CA THR A 8 43.82 -18.18 2.21
C THR A 8 43.81 -18.23 3.74
N GLN A 9 42.90 -17.50 4.42
CA GLN A 9 42.89 -17.47 5.89
C GLN A 9 41.50 -17.30 6.52
N THR A 10 40.50 -18.04 6.04
CA THR A 10 39.21 -18.11 6.73
C THR A 10 39.31 -19.08 7.91
N ASN A 11 39.48 -18.57 9.14
CA ASN A 11 39.35 -19.39 10.34
C ASN A 11 37.86 -19.72 10.57
N ALA A 12 37.55 -20.83 11.24
CA ALA A 12 36.18 -21.31 11.43
C ALA A 12 35.24 -20.23 12.03
N GLU A 13 35.80 -19.35 12.87
CA GLU A 13 35.10 -18.23 13.49
C GLU A 13 34.61 -17.19 12.47
N GLN A 14 35.39 -16.89 11.43
CA GLN A 14 34.96 -15.98 10.36
C GLN A 14 33.82 -16.56 9.52
N ILE A 15 33.84 -17.88 9.27
CA ILE A 15 32.77 -18.59 8.56
C ILE A 15 31.48 -18.55 9.38
N GLU A 16 31.58 -18.79 10.69
CA GLU A 16 30.43 -18.75 11.60
C GLU A 16 29.82 -17.34 11.73
N ARG A 17 30.68 -16.32 11.83
CA ARG A 17 30.25 -14.91 11.83
C ARG A 17 29.54 -14.54 10.53
N LEU A 18 30.05 -14.98 9.38
CA LEU A 18 29.42 -14.73 8.08
C LEU A 18 28.06 -15.45 7.96
N ALA A 19 27.98 -16.71 8.38
CA ALA A 19 26.74 -17.48 8.38
C ALA A 19 25.66 -16.82 9.26
N THR A 20 26.05 -16.39 10.47
CA THR A 20 25.16 -15.66 11.39
C THR A 20 24.65 -14.37 10.76
N LEU A 21 25.53 -13.61 10.10
CA LEU A 21 25.17 -12.35 9.44
C LEU A 21 24.19 -12.59 8.29
N MET A 22 24.39 -13.65 7.50
CA MET A 22 23.50 -14.04 6.41
C MET A 22 22.11 -14.45 6.92
N ILE A 23 22.02 -15.16 8.05
CA ILE A 23 20.74 -15.52 8.68
C ILE A 23 20.01 -14.26 9.14
N VAL A 24 20.68 -13.37 9.87
CA VAL A 24 20.07 -12.12 10.37
C VAL A 24 19.57 -11.24 9.23
N LEU A 25 20.36 -11.09 8.16
CA LEU A 25 19.96 -10.33 6.98
C LEU A 25 18.75 -10.96 6.29
N SER A 26 18.72 -12.28 6.16
CA SER A 26 17.59 -13.00 5.55
C SER A 26 16.31 -12.88 6.38
N SER A 27 16.41 -13.02 7.71
CA SER A 27 15.28 -12.84 8.62
C SER A 27 14.75 -11.41 8.58
N LYS A 28 15.63 -10.40 8.52
CA LYS A 28 15.21 -9.00 8.38
C LYS A 28 14.61 -8.70 7.03
N ALA A 29 15.16 -9.24 5.94
CA ALA A 29 14.58 -9.10 4.61
C ALA A 29 13.18 -9.75 4.53
N LYS A 30 13.01 -10.93 5.15
CA LYS A 30 11.72 -11.61 5.24
C LYS A 30 10.72 -10.84 6.12
N ALA A 31 11.18 -10.26 7.23
CA ALA A 31 10.34 -9.38 8.06
C ALA A 31 9.96 -8.10 7.32
N PHE A 32 10.87 -7.53 6.53
CA PHE A 32 10.61 -6.36 5.70
C PHE A 32 9.65 -6.69 4.53
N GLN A 33 9.75 -7.89 3.94
CA GLN A 33 8.77 -8.37 2.97
C GLN A 33 7.41 -8.69 3.60
N ALA A 34 7.37 -9.15 4.85
CA ALA A 34 6.13 -9.38 5.59
C ALA A 34 5.46 -8.06 6.02
N VAL A 35 6.25 -7.00 6.18
CA VAL A 35 5.76 -5.62 6.26
C VAL A 35 5.63 -5.11 4.82
N SER A 36 4.68 -5.64 4.05
CA SER A 36 4.29 -5.04 2.78
C SER A 36 4.08 -3.54 3.02
N VAL A 37 4.91 -2.71 2.38
CA VAL A 37 4.73 -1.25 2.39
C VAL A 37 3.35 -1.01 1.77
N ARG A 38 2.36 -0.73 2.60
CA ARG A 38 0.99 -0.46 2.12
C ARG A 38 1.02 0.87 1.39
N VAL A 39 0.79 0.85 0.09
CA VAL A 39 0.81 2.07 -0.73
C VAL A 39 -0.53 2.78 -0.55
N VAL A 40 -0.47 4.10 -0.42
CA VAL A 40 -1.67 4.95 -0.32
C VAL A 40 -1.82 5.73 -1.62
N HIS A 41 -2.84 5.37 -2.41
CA HIS A 41 -3.21 6.06 -3.63
C HIS A 41 -4.26 7.13 -3.32
N ARG A 42 -4.04 8.36 -3.80
CA ARG A 42 -4.95 9.49 -3.56
C ARG A 42 -5.58 9.92 -4.87
N PHE A 43 -6.91 10.00 -4.87
CA PHE A 43 -7.71 10.32 -6.04
C PHE A 43 -8.60 11.51 -5.70
N ALA A 44 -8.35 12.65 -6.35
CA ALA A 44 -9.10 13.88 -6.10
C ALA A 44 -10.38 13.93 -6.94
N GLN A 45 -11.42 14.58 -6.42
CA GLN A 45 -12.68 14.78 -7.14
C GLN A 45 -12.53 15.41 -8.53
N ARG A 46 -11.53 16.27 -8.73
CA ARG A 46 -11.26 16.89 -10.03
C ARG A 46 -10.84 15.90 -11.12
N ASP A 47 -10.36 14.72 -10.72
CA ASP A 47 -9.92 13.67 -11.63
C ASP A 47 -11.03 12.62 -11.88
N TRP A 48 -12.17 12.77 -11.19
CA TRP A 48 -13.35 11.91 -11.40
C TRP A 48 -13.83 12.10 -12.84
N GLU A 49 -14.34 11.02 -13.43
CA GLU A 49 -14.90 10.97 -14.79
C GLU A 49 -13.87 11.07 -15.94
N GLN A 50 -12.64 11.53 -15.68
CA GLN A 50 -11.57 11.55 -16.70
C GLN A 50 -10.73 10.28 -16.68
N ASN A 51 -10.26 9.86 -15.50
CA ASN A 51 -9.32 8.74 -15.37
C ASN A 51 -9.86 7.61 -14.50
N PHE A 52 -10.92 7.84 -13.74
CA PHE A 52 -11.54 6.82 -12.91
C PHE A 52 -13.00 7.13 -12.57
N THR A 53 -13.74 6.07 -12.24
CA THR A 53 -15.15 6.08 -11.86
C THR A 53 -15.33 5.29 -10.57
N PHE A 54 -15.94 5.93 -9.56
CA PHE A 54 -16.30 5.28 -8.31
C PHE A 54 -17.77 4.83 -8.35
N LEU A 55 -18.02 3.58 -7.97
CA LEU A 55 -19.34 2.95 -7.94
C LEU A 55 -19.62 2.41 -6.54
N SER A 56 -20.78 2.75 -5.98
CA SER A 56 -21.25 2.22 -4.70
C SER A 56 -22.41 1.26 -4.95
N PHE A 57 -22.35 0.07 -4.36
CA PHE A 57 -23.41 -0.94 -4.42
C PHE A 57 -24.10 -1.07 -3.06
N ALA A 58 -25.23 -1.80 -3.02
CA ALA A 58 -25.89 -2.14 -1.77
C ALA A 58 -25.02 -3.09 -0.93
N GLY A 59 -24.94 -2.84 0.38
CA GLY A 59 -24.22 -3.69 1.34
C GLY A 59 -22.72 -3.39 1.47
N ASP A 60 -22.36 -2.12 1.61
CA ASP A 60 -21.00 -1.61 1.90
C ASP A 60 -19.91 -2.01 0.89
N LYS A 61 -20.33 -2.47 -0.29
CA LYS A 61 -19.43 -2.81 -1.39
C LYS A 61 -19.22 -1.61 -2.27
N HIS A 62 -17.97 -1.23 -2.44
CA HIS A 62 -17.56 -0.14 -3.32
C HIS A 62 -16.60 -0.66 -4.38
N CYS A 63 -16.60 -0.01 -5.54
CA CYS A 63 -15.73 -0.35 -6.66
C CYS A 63 -15.13 0.92 -7.22
N LEU A 64 -13.86 0.86 -7.58
CA LEU A 64 -13.19 1.92 -8.32
C LEU A 64 -12.68 1.33 -9.63
N ARG A 65 -13.13 1.90 -10.74
CA ARG A 65 -12.61 1.59 -12.07
C ARG A 65 -11.68 2.71 -12.50
N GLY A 66 -10.52 2.39 -13.04
CA GLY A 66 -9.60 3.39 -13.56
C GLY A 66 -8.97 2.99 -14.89
N CYS A 67 -8.38 3.97 -15.54
CA CYS A 67 -7.49 3.78 -16.68
C CYS A 67 -6.13 4.45 -16.43
N GLY A 68 -5.06 3.84 -16.95
CA GLY A 68 -3.68 4.31 -16.80
C GLY A 68 -2.87 3.51 -15.79
N GLY A 69 -1.54 3.62 -15.90
CA GLY A 69 -0.52 2.78 -15.24
C GLY A 69 -0.37 2.94 -13.73
N SER A 70 -1.44 3.18 -12.98
CA SER A 70 -1.42 3.07 -11.53
C SER A 70 -1.26 1.60 -11.13
N THR A 71 -0.12 1.28 -10.52
CA THR A 71 0.19 -0.04 -9.96
C THR A 71 -0.53 -0.23 -8.62
N ILE A 72 -1.85 -0.31 -8.66
CA ILE A 72 -2.66 -0.61 -7.49
C ILE A 72 -2.59 -2.11 -7.23
N GLN A 73 -2.48 -2.51 -5.98
CA GLN A 73 -2.43 -3.91 -5.59
C GLN A 73 -3.44 -4.20 -4.48
N ARG A 74 -3.73 -5.48 -4.28
CA ARG A 74 -4.46 -5.93 -3.10
C ARG A 74 -3.77 -5.41 -1.83
N ASP A 75 -4.57 -5.05 -0.83
CA ASP A 75 -4.13 -4.48 0.45
C ASP A 75 -3.56 -3.05 0.39
N ASP A 76 -3.50 -2.43 -0.79
CA ASP A 76 -3.28 -0.99 -0.89
C ASP A 76 -4.46 -0.21 -0.30
N TYR A 77 -4.20 1.05 0.04
CA TYR A 77 -5.23 1.98 0.47
C TYR A 77 -5.54 3.00 -0.62
N ILE A 78 -6.82 3.28 -0.77
CA ILE A 78 -7.36 4.30 -1.65
C ILE A 78 -7.99 5.39 -0.80
N VAL A 79 -7.57 6.64 -1.02
CA VAL A 79 -8.19 7.82 -0.44
C VAL A 79 -8.91 8.59 -1.53
N LEU A 80 -10.24 8.60 -1.46
CA LEU A 80 -11.06 9.43 -2.32
C LEU A 80 -11.23 10.79 -1.64
N GLN A 81 -10.60 11.82 -2.21
CA GLN A 81 -10.68 13.18 -1.70
C GLN A 81 -11.83 13.92 -2.37
N ASN A 82 -12.87 14.20 -1.59
CA ASN A 82 -13.94 15.10 -1.96
C ASN A 82 -13.69 16.46 -1.28
N ALA A 83 -14.22 17.55 -1.84
CA ALA A 83 -14.08 18.91 -1.30
C ALA A 83 -14.45 19.03 0.20
N SER A 84 -15.29 18.12 0.72
CA SER A 84 -15.79 18.17 2.10
C SER A 84 -15.27 17.06 3.02
N TYR A 85 -14.71 15.96 2.49
CA TYR A 85 -14.19 14.84 3.29
C TYR A 85 -13.29 13.93 2.47
N ASP A 86 -12.38 13.25 3.17
CA ASP A 86 -11.55 12.17 2.63
C ASP A 86 -12.16 10.83 3.09
N ALA A 87 -12.57 10.00 2.13
CA ALA A 87 -12.99 8.63 2.42
C ALA A 87 -11.83 7.66 2.14
N ARG A 88 -11.61 6.71 3.06
CA ARG A 88 -10.53 5.72 2.95
C ARG A 88 -11.10 4.32 2.73
N TYR A 89 -10.49 3.61 1.80
CA TYR A 89 -10.84 2.25 1.44
C TYR A 89 -9.58 1.40 1.34
N GLN A 90 -9.69 0.12 1.66
CA GLN A 90 -8.66 -0.89 1.36
C GLN A 90 -9.08 -1.65 0.10
N VAL A 91 -8.10 -2.00 -0.73
CA VAL A 91 -8.31 -2.82 -1.91
C VAL A 91 -8.44 -4.28 -1.49
N ASP A 92 -9.65 -4.83 -1.62
CA ASP A 92 -9.94 -6.24 -1.35
C ASP A 92 -9.48 -7.12 -2.51
N GLU A 93 -9.75 -6.67 -3.73
CA GLU A 93 -9.47 -7.40 -4.96
C GLU A 93 -9.20 -6.39 -6.09
N ILE A 94 -8.34 -6.76 -7.02
CA ILE A 94 -8.11 -5.97 -8.23
C ILE A 94 -8.02 -6.89 -9.43
N ASP A 95 -8.71 -6.51 -10.49
CA ASP A 95 -8.66 -7.16 -11.79
C ASP A 95 -8.16 -6.15 -12.84
N TYR A 96 -7.33 -6.64 -13.76
CA TYR A 96 -6.77 -5.87 -14.86
C TYR A 96 -7.36 -6.41 -16.15
N ASP A 97 -8.02 -5.55 -16.93
CA ASP A 97 -8.62 -5.96 -18.19
C ASP A 97 -7.51 -6.33 -19.19
N ALA A 98 -7.35 -7.64 -19.44
CA ALA A 98 -6.35 -8.13 -20.38
C ALA A 98 -6.58 -7.65 -21.82
N ALA A 99 -7.81 -7.24 -22.17
CA ALA A 99 -8.15 -6.74 -23.50
C ALA A 99 -7.82 -5.25 -23.66
N GLN A 100 -7.79 -4.49 -22.57
CA GLN A 100 -7.40 -3.08 -22.57
C GLN A 100 -6.37 -2.88 -21.46
N SER A 101 -5.10 -3.03 -21.80
CA SER A 101 -3.95 -3.11 -20.89
C SER A 101 -3.82 -1.99 -19.86
N ASP A 102 -4.56 -0.90 -20.03
CA ASP A 102 -4.55 0.26 -19.16
C ASP A 102 -5.75 0.30 -18.19
N PHE A 103 -6.73 -0.60 -18.32
CA PHE A 103 -7.93 -0.60 -17.47
C PHE A 103 -7.82 -1.58 -16.31
N TRP A 104 -8.29 -1.13 -15.16
CA TRP A 104 -8.38 -1.94 -13.95
C TRP A 104 -9.65 -1.65 -13.18
N VAL A 105 -10.07 -2.62 -12.38
CA VAL A 105 -11.24 -2.58 -11.51
C VAL A 105 -10.81 -3.07 -10.14
N ALA A 106 -10.94 -2.21 -9.12
CA ALA A 106 -10.63 -2.53 -7.74
C ALA A 106 -11.91 -2.63 -6.90
N LEU A 107 -12.09 -3.75 -6.22
CA LEU A 107 -13.11 -3.91 -5.17
C LEU A 107 -12.58 -3.31 -3.88
N LEU A 108 -13.41 -2.51 -3.23
CA LEU A 108 -13.04 -1.68 -2.10
C LEU A 108 -13.86 -2.02 -0.86
N HIS A 109 -13.16 -2.14 0.26
CA HIS A 109 -13.75 -2.23 1.59
C HIS A 109 -13.57 -0.90 2.33
N PRO A 110 -14.63 -0.33 2.92
CA PRO A 110 -14.50 0.85 3.78
C PRO A 110 -13.57 0.57 4.95
N CYS A 111 -12.53 1.37 5.09
CA CYS A 111 -11.70 1.31 6.29
C CYS A 111 -12.35 2.15 7.37
N CYS A 112 -12.85 1.50 8.41
CA CYS A 112 -13.14 2.22 9.65
C CYS A 112 -11.81 2.55 10.34
N GLU A 113 -11.39 3.81 10.29
CA GLU A 113 -10.73 4.40 11.46
C GLU A 113 -11.14 5.85 11.67
N PRO A 114 -11.21 6.26 12.95
CA PRO A 114 -12.05 7.34 13.42
C PRO A 114 -11.50 8.69 12.97
N THR A 115 -12.39 9.60 12.61
CA THR A 115 -12.06 11.02 12.73
C THR A 115 -11.77 11.28 14.19
N THR A 116 -10.48 11.47 14.47
CA THR A 116 -9.92 12.08 15.66
C THR A 116 -10.91 13.06 16.29
N ASP A 117 -11.23 12.77 17.54
CA ASP A 117 -11.86 13.63 18.54
C ASP A 117 -11.74 15.12 18.19
N ARG A 118 -12.84 15.70 17.69
CA ARG A 118 -13.06 17.15 17.65
C ARG A 118 -14.03 17.53 18.77
N SER A 119 -13.77 17.00 19.97
CA SER A 119 -14.24 17.55 21.23
C SER A 119 -13.12 18.39 21.84
N MET A 120 -13.49 19.47 22.54
CA MET A 120 -12.68 20.59 23.04
C MET A 120 -12.51 21.75 22.03
N GLY A 121 -13.20 22.88 22.16
CA GLY A 121 -14.09 23.28 23.24
C GLY A 121 -15.07 24.37 22.80
N ALA A 122 -16.32 24.19 23.23
CA ALA A 122 -17.21 25.30 23.45
C ALA A 122 -16.74 26.00 24.74
N THR A 123 -16.05 27.13 24.62
CA THR A 123 -16.07 28.15 25.66
C THR A 123 -17.39 28.88 25.55
N SER A 124 -18.33 28.54 26.44
CA SER A 124 -19.51 29.35 26.75
C SER A 124 -19.08 30.74 27.22
N GLY A 125 -19.81 31.75 26.73
CA GLY A 125 -19.92 33.06 27.40
C GLY A 125 -20.97 33.03 28.51
#